data_AF-A0A438DZR7-F1
#
_entry.id   AF-A0A438DZR7-F1
#
_cell.length_a   1.000
_cell.length_b   1.000
_cell.length_c   1.000
_cell.angle_alpha   90.00
_cell.angle_beta   90.00
_cell.angle_gamma   90.00
#
_symmetry.space_group_name_H-M   'P 1'
#
loop_
_entity.id
_entity.type
_entity.pdbx_description
1 polymer ?
#
loop_
_entity_poly.entity_id
_entity_poly.type
_entity_poly.pdbx_seq_one_letter_code
_entity_poly.pdbx_strand_id
1 'polypeptide(L)'
;MQMKTGCVALVLCLNISVDPPDVIKISPCARMECWIDPFSMAPQRALEMIGKNLSAQYERWQPKARCKYQLDPTVEEVKKLCNTCRKYAKSERVLFHYNGHGVPKPTANGEIWLFNKSYTQYIPLPISDLDSWLKTPSIYVFDCSAAGMIVNAFIELHDWNASVSSGSARDCILLAACEAHETLPQSAEFPADVFTSCLTTPIKMALRW
;
A
#
# COMPACT_ATOMS: atom_id res chain seq x y z
N MET A 1 6.53 -0.83 28.16
CA MET A 1 5.54 -1.67 27.45
C MET A 1 6.13 -2.11 26.12
N GLN A 2 5.95 -3.37 25.72
CA GLN A 2 6.34 -3.83 24.39
C GLN A 2 5.30 -3.36 23.36
N MET A 3 5.73 -2.64 22.34
CA MET A 3 4.86 -2.09 21.29
C MET A 3 4.27 -3.22 20.43
N LYS A 4 2.99 -3.11 20.08
CA LYS A 4 2.25 -4.07 19.25
C LYS A 4 1.57 -3.37 18.09
N THR A 5 1.41 -4.09 16.99
CA THR A 5 0.53 -3.68 15.88
C THR A 5 -0.84 -4.30 16.11
N GLY A 6 -1.83 -3.46 16.41
CA GLY A 6 -3.19 -3.90 16.76
C GLY A 6 -4.15 -3.98 15.58
N CYS A 7 -3.86 -3.25 14.51
CA CYS A 7 -4.72 -3.18 13.33
C CYS A 7 -3.91 -3.10 12.04
N VAL A 8 -4.40 -3.74 10.99
CA VAL A 8 -3.84 -3.74 9.64
C VAL A 8 -4.89 -3.21 8.67
N ALA A 9 -4.54 -2.20 7.88
CA ALA A 9 -5.34 -1.60 6.83
C ALA A 9 -4.66 -1.88 5.49
N LEU A 10 -5.28 -2.69 4.63
CA LEU A 10 -4.79 -2.98 3.29
C LEU A 10 -5.60 -2.19 2.26
N VAL A 11 -4.93 -1.47 1.37
CA VAL A 11 -5.51 -0.72 0.27
C VAL A 11 -4.89 -1.24 -1.01
N LEU A 12 -5.72 -1.87 -1.84
CA LEU A 12 -5.30 -2.43 -3.12
C LEU A 12 -5.91 -1.61 -4.24
N CYS A 13 -5.06 -0.98 -5.05
CA CYS A 13 -5.45 -0.21 -6.23
C CYS A 13 -4.88 -0.88 -7.48
N LEU A 14 -5.61 -1.85 -8.03
CA LEU A 14 -5.13 -2.78 -9.06
C LEU A 14 -5.84 -2.63 -10.41
N ASN A 15 -7.10 -2.18 -10.44
CA ASN A 15 -7.90 -1.96 -11.66
C ASN A 15 -7.67 -3.03 -12.74
N ILE A 16 -7.88 -4.30 -12.38
CA ILE A 16 -7.43 -5.45 -13.17
C ILE A 16 -7.92 -5.36 -14.62
N SER A 17 -6.99 -5.53 -15.57
CA SER A 17 -7.15 -5.40 -17.03
C SER A 17 -7.09 -3.99 -17.60
N VAL A 18 -6.92 -2.96 -16.76
CA VAL A 18 -6.75 -1.57 -17.19
C VAL A 18 -5.42 -1.06 -16.66
N ASP A 19 -4.47 -0.84 -17.57
CA ASP A 19 -3.16 -0.32 -17.20
C ASP A 19 -3.21 1.20 -16.97
N PRO A 20 -2.49 1.73 -15.97
CA PRO A 20 -2.39 3.18 -15.77
C PRO A 20 -1.58 3.83 -16.91
N PRO A 21 -1.85 5.11 -17.23
CA PRO A 21 -1.33 5.79 -18.42
C PRO A 21 0.19 5.97 -18.46
N ASP A 22 0.86 5.91 -17.31
CA ASP A 22 2.30 6.10 -17.14
C ASP A 22 3.09 4.79 -17.07
N VAL A 23 2.41 3.65 -17.27
CA VAL A 23 3.03 2.32 -17.31
C VAL A 23 2.79 1.68 -18.67
N ILE A 24 3.86 1.49 -19.43
CA ILE A 24 3.85 0.67 -20.63
C ILE A 24 4.24 -0.75 -20.21
N LYS A 25 3.32 -1.69 -20.33
CA LYS A 25 3.59 -3.11 -20.07
C LYS A 25 4.12 -3.80 -21.33
N ILE A 26 5.27 -4.44 -21.20
CA ILE A 26 5.77 -5.38 -22.22
C ILE A 26 5.00 -6.70 -22.18
N SER A 27 5.05 -7.50 -23.25
CA SER A 27 4.44 -8.84 -23.28
C SER A 27 5.52 -9.88 -23.58
N PRO A 28 5.73 -10.88 -22.71
CA PRO A 28 5.06 -11.11 -21.42
C PRO A 28 5.53 -10.13 -20.32
N CYS A 29 4.74 -9.94 -19.26
CA CYS A 29 5.13 -9.13 -18.08
C CYS A 29 4.70 -9.75 -16.76
N ALA A 30 5.32 -9.26 -15.67
CA ALA A 30 4.94 -9.53 -14.29
C ALA A 30 3.48 -9.12 -14.04
N ARG A 31 2.66 -10.07 -13.58
CA ARG A 31 1.21 -9.87 -13.35
C ARG A 31 0.67 -10.55 -12.11
N MET A 32 1.36 -11.56 -11.59
CA MET A 32 0.90 -12.30 -10.43
C MET A 32 0.91 -11.39 -9.20
N GLU A 33 -0.20 -11.38 -8.47
CA GLU A 33 -0.44 -10.55 -7.30
C GLU A 33 -0.86 -11.47 -6.14
N CYS A 34 -0.17 -11.41 -5.02
CA CYS A 34 -0.42 -12.24 -3.85
C CYS A 34 -0.52 -13.74 -4.18
N TRP A 35 0.31 -14.18 -5.12
CA TRP A 35 0.36 -15.52 -5.68
C TRP A 35 -0.90 -15.97 -6.46
N ILE A 36 -1.69 -15.02 -6.95
CA ILE A 36 -2.85 -15.22 -7.82
C ILE A 36 -2.54 -14.62 -9.20
N ASP A 37 -2.81 -15.36 -10.27
CA ASP A 37 -2.86 -14.80 -11.61
C ASP A 37 -4.19 -14.05 -11.79
N PRO A 38 -4.19 -12.70 -11.90
CA PRO A 38 -5.42 -11.93 -12.00
C PRO A 38 -6.18 -12.18 -13.30
N PHE A 39 -5.54 -12.74 -14.33
CA PHE A 39 -6.17 -13.01 -15.64
C PHE A 39 -6.70 -14.45 -15.75
N SER A 40 -6.51 -15.29 -14.74
CA SER A 40 -7.04 -16.66 -14.74
C SER A 40 -8.53 -16.74 -14.36
N MET A 41 -9.17 -15.60 -14.05
CA MET A 41 -10.57 -15.51 -13.64
C MET A 41 -11.14 -14.11 -13.92
N ALA A 42 -12.43 -13.91 -13.64
CA ALA A 42 -13.07 -12.60 -13.80
C ALA A 42 -12.39 -11.54 -12.88
N PRO A 43 -12.16 -10.30 -13.36
CA PRO A 43 -11.42 -9.26 -12.63
C PRO A 43 -11.89 -9.04 -11.19
N GLN A 44 -13.20 -8.92 -10.98
CA GLN A 44 -13.78 -8.72 -9.65
C GLN A 44 -13.42 -9.87 -8.69
N ARG A 45 -13.50 -11.11 -9.17
CA ARG A 45 -13.18 -12.30 -8.37
C ARG A 45 -11.69 -12.39 -8.09
N ALA A 46 -10.85 -12.04 -9.06
CA ALA A 46 -9.40 -11.98 -8.88
C ALA A 46 -9.04 -10.99 -7.77
N LEU A 47 -9.59 -9.77 -7.84
CA LEU A 47 -9.35 -8.70 -6.85
C LEU A 47 -9.76 -9.13 -5.43
N GLU A 48 -10.93 -9.77 -5.28
CA GLU A 48 -11.38 -10.32 -4.00
C GLU A 48 -10.45 -11.41 -3.45
N MET A 49 -9.97 -12.31 -4.31
CA MET A 49 -9.03 -13.36 -3.92
C MET A 49 -7.65 -12.81 -3.54
N ILE A 50 -7.15 -11.81 -4.26
CA ILE A 50 -5.89 -11.11 -3.95
C ILE A 50 -6.00 -10.46 -2.57
N GLY A 51 -7.06 -9.68 -2.31
CA GLY A 51 -7.28 -9.04 -1.00
C GLY A 51 -7.37 -10.04 0.15
N LYS A 52 -8.11 -11.14 -0.04
CA LYS A 52 -8.20 -12.21 0.94
C LYS A 52 -6.85 -12.89 1.20
N ASN A 53 -6.09 -13.18 0.15
CA ASN A 53 -4.77 -13.79 0.28
C ASN A 53 -3.80 -12.86 1.01
N LEU A 54 -3.76 -11.57 0.66
CA LEU A 54 -2.90 -10.61 1.35
C LEU A 54 -3.22 -10.50 2.84
N SER A 55 -4.51 -10.47 3.19
CA SER A 55 -4.95 -10.52 4.59
C SER A 55 -4.40 -11.74 5.30
N ALA A 56 -4.55 -12.93 4.72
CA ALA A 56 -4.07 -14.18 5.30
C ALA A 56 -2.53 -14.22 5.43
N GLN A 57 -1.80 -13.62 4.49
CA GLN A 57 -0.34 -13.54 4.56
C GLN A 57 0.12 -12.66 5.75
N TYR A 58 -0.53 -11.51 5.98
CA TYR A 58 -0.26 -10.67 7.15
C TYR A 58 -0.71 -11.31 8.47
N GLU A 59 -1.87 -11.98 8.48
CA GLU A 59 -2.39 -12.70 9.65
C GLU A 59 -1.45 -13.79 10.12
N ARG A 60 -0.69 -14.43 9.22
CA ARG A 60 0.36 -15.39 9.60
C ARG A 60 1.45 -14.76 10.48
N TRP A 61 1.80 -13.50 10.23
CA TRP A 61 2.82 -12.76 11.00
C TRP A 61 2.28 -12.17 12.29
N GLN A 62 1.04 -11.66 12.26
CA GLN A 62 0.37 -11.08 13.42
C GLN A 62 -1.09 -11.56 13.53
N PRO A 63 -1.33 -12.78 14.05
CA PRO A 63 -2.68 -13.38 14.07
C PRO A 63 -3.69 -12.64 14.94
N LYS A 64 -3.21 -11.81 15.88
CA LYS A 64 -4.06 -11.07 16.82
C LYS A 64 -4.44 -9.67 16.32
N ALA A 65 -3.80 -9.18 15.26
CA ALA A 65 -4.15 -7.89 14.69
C ALA A 65 -5.46 -8.00 13.90
N ARG A 66 -6.30 -6.99 14.01
CA ARG A 66 -7.49 -6.90 13.17
C ARG A 66 -7.11 -6.46 11.77
N CYS A 67 -7.24 -7.34 10.80
CA CYS A 67 -7.03 -7.02 9.40
C CYS A 67 -8.32 -6.53 8.73
N LYS A 68 -8.19 -5.49 7.91
CA LYS A 68 -9.25 -4.95 7.05
C LYS A 68 -8.65 -4.54 5.72
N TYR A 69 -9.36 -4.76 4.64
CA TYR A 69 -8.92 -4.36 3.31
C TYR A 69 -10.00 -3.60 2.55
N GLN A 70 -9.56 -2.76 1.63
CA GLN A 70 -10.37 -2.05 0.66
C GLN A 70 -9.79 -2.29 -0.74
N LEU A 71 -10.68 -2.58 -1.69
CA LEU A 71 -10.33 -3.03 -3.04
C LEU A 71 -10.80 -1.97 -4.04
N ASP A 72 -9.87 -1.42 -4.81
CA ASP A 72 -10.04 -0.26 -5.69
C ASP A 72 -10.89 0.86 -5.05
N PRO A 73 -10.48 1.40 -3.87
CA PRO A 73 -11.34 2.29 -3.11
C PRO A 73 -11.34 3.75 -3.55
N THR A 74 -12.35 4.49 -3.06
CA THR A 74 -12.35 5.95 -3.06
C THR A 74 -11.61 6.55 -1.87
N VAL A 75 -11.33 7.86 -1.94
CA VAL A 75 -10.73 8.63 -0.85
C VAL A 75 -11.55 8.52 0.44
N GLU A 76 -12.88 8.61 0.36
CA GLU A 76 -13.76 8.49 1.53
C GLU A 76 -13.69 7.11 2.18
N GLU A 77 -13.53 6.06 1.39
CA GLU A 77 -13.41 4.68 1.86
C GLU A 77 -12.09 4.43 2.56
N VAL A 78 -10.98 4.98 2.02
CA VAL A 78 -9.66 4.96 2.67
C VAL A 78 -9.68 5.79 3.95
N LYS A 79 -10.26 6.99 3.93
CA LYS A 79 -10.44 7.82 5.13
C LYS A 79 -11.20 7.08 6.23
N LYS A 80 -12.31 6.42 5.87
CA LYS A 80 -13.09 5.62 6.81
C LYS A 80 -12.29 4.44 7.36
N LEU A 81 -11.54 3.74 6.51
CA LEU A 81 -10.66 2.64 6.90
C LEU A 81 -9.62 3.12 7.93
N CYS A 82 -8.84 4.14 7.60
CA CYS A 82 -7.78 4.69 8.45
C CYS A 82 -8.31 5.13 9.82
N ASN A 83 -9.40 5.91 9.85
CA ASN A 83 -10.01 6.36 11.11
C ASN A 83 -10.54 5.19 11.94
N THR A 84 -11.11 4.17 11.29
CA THR A 84 -11.60 2.97 11.98
C THR A 84 -10.44 2.17 12.59
N CYS A 85 -9.35 2.00 11.85
CA CYS A 85 -8.16 1.27 12.32
C CYS A 85 -7.48 2.00 13.47
N ARG A 86 -7.30 3.33 13.37
CA ARG A 86 -6.77 4.14 14.48
C ARG A 86 -7.66 4.06 15.72
N LYS A 87 -8.98 4.24 15.58
CA LYS A 87 -9.92 4.12 16.71
C LYS A 87 -9.85 2.75 17.39
N TYR A 88 -9.64 1.69 16.62
CA TYR A 88 -9.50 0.33 17.15
C TYR A 88 -8.17 0.12 17.88
N ALA A 89 -7.06 0.51 17.26
CA ALA A 89 -5.71 0.32 17.80
C ALA A 89 -5.44 1.18 19.05
N LYS A 90 -6.14 2.31 19.22
CA LYS A 90 -5.89 3.26 20.32
C LYS A 90 -4.42 3.72 20.29
N SER A 91 -3.63 3.30 21.29
CA SER A 91 -2.19 3.55 21.41
C SER A 91 -1.31 2.48 20.76
N GLU A 92 -1.88 1.39 20.25
CA GLU A 92 -1.15 0.39 19.48
C GLU A 92 -0.86 0.89 18.06
N ARG A 93 0.11 0.25 17.40
CA ARG A 93 0.51 0.58 16.05
C ARG A 93 -0.55 0.15 15.03
N VAL A 94 -0.78 0.98 14.02
CA VAL A 94 -1.56 0.63 12.83
C VAL A 94 -0.58 0.37 11.68
N LEU A 95 -0.73 -0.76 10.99
CA LEU A 95 -0.07 -1.00 9.71
C LEU A 95 -1.00 -0.54 8.58
N PHE A 96 -0.48 0.28 7.68
CA PHE A 96 -1.14 0.64 6.43
C PHE A 96 -0.32 0.08 5.26
N HIS A 97 -0.94 -0.77 4.46
CA HIS A 97 -0.35 -1.32 3.26
C HIS A 97 -1.07 -0.72 2.06
N TYR A 98 -0.33 -0.15 1.12
CA TYR A 98 -0.84 0.36 -0.13
C TYR A 98 -0.12 -0.33 -1.29
N ASN A 99 -0.91 -0.96 -2.16
CA ASN A 99 -0.45 -1.47 -3.45
C ASN A 99 -1.06 -0.60 -4.55
N GLY A 100 -0.21 0.07 -5.33
CA GLY A 100 -0.59 1.06 -6.34
C GLY A 100 -0.37 0.61 -7.78
N HIS A 101 -0.43 -0.68 -8.10
CA HIS A 101 -0.05 -1.19 -9.43
C HIS A 101 -1.03 -0.88 -10.57
N GLY A 102 -2.29 -0.57 -10.26
CA GLY A 102 -3.34 -0.22 -11.20
C GLY A 102 -3.64 1.27 -11.31
N VAL A 103 -2.78 2.12 -10.75
CA VAL A 103 -2.92 3.58 -10.73
C VAL A 103 -1.60 4.24 -11.12
N PRO A 104 -1.59 5.54 -11.46
CA PRO A 104 -0.35 6.24 -11.77
C PRO A 104 0.64 6.25 -10.61
N LYS A 105 1.91 6.50 -10.92
CA LYS A 105 2.96 6.68 -9.93
C LYS A 105 2.66 7.86 -8.98
N PRO A 106 3.12 7.78 -7.73
CA PRO A 106 3.05 8.91 -6.80
C PRO A 106 3.70 10.18 -7.39
N THR A 107 3.23 11.34 -6.95
CA THR A 107 3.68 12.63 -7.48
C THR A 107 4.71 13.31 -6.57
N ALA A 108 5.49 14.23 -7.12
CA ALA A 108 6.39 15.09 -6.34
C ALA A 108 5.66 16.04 -5.37
N ASN A 109 4.34 16.22 -5.52
CA ASN A 109 3.51 16.98 -4.58
C ASN A 109 3.12 16.17 -3.33
N GLY A 110 3.58 14.92 -3.23
CA GLY A 110 3.27 14.05 -2.09
C GLY A 110 1.86 13.48 -2.16
N GLU A 111 1.47 12.94 -3.31
CA GLU A 111 0.16 12.32 -3.52
C GLU A 111 0.31 10.85 -3.95
N ILE A 112 -0.58 10.01 -3.43
CA ILE A 112 -0.85 8.66 -3.98
C ILE A 112 -2.19 8.66 -4.70
N TRP A 113 -2.46 7.64 -5.51
CA TRP A 113 -3.66 7.62 -6.36
C TRP A 113 -4.67 6.57 -5.91
N LEU A 114 -5.95 6.94 -5.96
CA LEU A 114 -7.12 6.11 -5.70
C LEU A 114 -8.10 6.25 -6.87
N PHE A 115 -9.32 5.70 -6.74
CA PHE A 115 -10.35 5.78 -7.78
C PHE A 115 -11.52 6.68 -7.38
N ASN A 116 -12.24 7.18 -8.39
CA ASN A 116 -13.61 7.63 -8.19
C ASN A 116 -14.57 6.42 -8.24
N LYS A 117 -15.82 6.61 -7.79
CA LYS A 117 -16.84 5.54 -7.71
C LYS A 117 -17.14 4.86 -9.06
N SER A 118 -16.98 5.59 -10.16
CA SER A 118 -17.25 5.10 -11.52
C SER A 118 -16.03 4.51 -12.21
N TYR A 119 -14.86 4.48 -11.55
CA TYR A 119 -13.60 4.00 -12.11
C TYR A 119 -13.20 4.68 -13.43
N THR A 120 -13.57 5.95 -13.58
CA THR A 120 -13.27 6.76 -14.77
C THR A 120 -12.10 7.71 -14.58
N GLN A 121 -11.74 7.98 -13.32
CA GLN A 121 -10.68 8.92 -12.97
C GLN A 121 -9.85 8.39 -11.81
N TYR A 122 -8.55 8.65 -11.87
CA TYR A 122 -7.66 8.54 -10.73
C TYR A 122 -7.79 9.80 -9.88
N ILE A 123 -7.98 9.61 -8.58
CA ILE A 123 -8.17 10.69 -7.61
C ILE A 123 -6.92 10.77 -6.73
N PRO A 124 -6.25 11.93 -6.64
CA PRO A 124 -5.09 12.08 -5.78
C PRO A 124 -5.52 12.09 -4.30
N LEU A 125 -4.75 11.41 -3.48
CA LEU A 125 -4.81 11.44 -2.02
C LEU A 125 -3.49 12.00 -1.49
N PRO A 126 -3.49 13.20 -0.90
CA PRO A 126 -2.31 13.76 -0.26
C PRO A 126 -1.81 12.89 0.90
N ILE A 127 -0.49 12.75 1.02
CA ILE A 127 0.16 12.04 2.13
C ILE A 127 -0.10 12.71 3.48
N SER A 128 -0.22 14.04 3.49
CA SER A 128 -0.60 14.82 4.68
C SER A 128 -1.97 14.41 5.24
N ASP A 129 -2.95 14.15 4.37
CA ASP A 129 -4.27 13.68 4.75
C ASP A 129 -4.19 12.26 5.34
N LEU A 130 -3.49 11.35 4.65
CA LEU A 130 -3.30 9.97 5.11
C LEU A 130 -2.62 9.91 6.50
N ASP A 131 -1.54 10.67 6.68
CA ASP A 131 -0.84 10.80 7.96
C ASP A 131 -1.76 11.35 9.06
N SER A 132 -2.57 12.37 8.75
CA SER A 132 -3.50 12.97 9.71
C SER A 132 -4.58 12.00 10.21
N TRP A 133 -5.01 11.05 9.37
CA TRP A 133 -6.03 10.05 9.71
C TRP A 133 -5.45 8.90 10.53
N LEU A 134 -4.26 8.42 10.14
CA LEU A 134 -3.64 7.28 10.79
C LEU A 134 -2.93 7.68 12.07
N LYS A 135 -2.20 8.80 12.11
CA LYS A 135 -1.43 9.27 13.27
C LYS A 135 -0.42 8.23 13.79
N THR A 136 0.41 8.65 14.73
CA THR A 136 1.36 7.76 15.41
C THR A 136 0.71 6.98 16.56
N PRO A 137 1.18 5.76 16.89
CA PRO A 137 2.23 5.02 16.19
C PRO A 137 1.71 4.32 14.92
N SER A 138 2.44 4.39 13.81
CA SER A 138 2.05 3.81 12.52
C SER A 138 3.23 3.23 11.74
N ILE A 139 2.95 2.24 10.91
CA ILE A 139 3.89 1.70 9.92
C ILE A 139 3.20 1.65 8.55
N TYR A 140 3.93 2.02 7.52
CA TYR A 140 3.43 2.08 6.14
C TYR A 140 4.26 1.16 5.25
N VAL A 141 3.58 0.46 4.35
CA VAL A 141 4.18 -0.35 3.29
C VAL A 141 3.62 0.14 1.97
N PHE A 142 4.50 0.62 1.08
CA PHE A 142 4.14 1.13 -0.25
C PHE A 142 4.75 0.24 -1.32
N ASP A 143 3.90 -0.61 -1.90
CA ASP A 143 4.23 -1.41 -3.08
C ASP A 143 3.70 -0.72 -4.34
N CYS A 144 4.54 0.15 -4.88
CA CYS A 144 4.30 0.83 -6.15
C CYS A 144 5.62 1.29 -6.76
N SER A 145 5.60 1.62 -8.05
CA SER A 145 6.73 2.28 -8.70
C SER A 145 6.91 3.70 -8.14
N ALA A 146 8.15 4.21 -8.13
CA ALA A 146 8.52 5.50 -7.55
C ALA A 146 8.09 5.69 -6.07
N ALA A 147 8.02 4.61 -5.29
CA ALA A 147 7.58 4.67 -3.89
C ALA A 147 8.45 5.59 -3.00
N GLY A 148 9.72 5.83 -3.36
CA GLY A 148 10.57 6.81 -2.71
C GLY A 148 10.01 8.24 -2.71
N MET A 149 9.16 8.62 -3.68
CA MET A 149 8.48 9.92 -3.66
C MET A 149 7.56 10.06 -2.44
N ILE A 150 6.90 8.97 -2.03
CA ILE A 150 6.04 8.95 -0.85
C ILE A 150 6.88 9.14 0.42
N VAL A 151 8.04 8.48 0.49
CA VAL A 151 8.97 8.62 1.62
C VAL A 151 9.44 10.07 1.76
N ASN A 152 9.83 10.71 0.65
CA ASN A 152 10.22 12.13 0.64
C ASN A 152 9.10 13.03 1.17
N ALA A 153 7.85 12.81 0.73
CA ALA A 153 6.70 13.57 1.20
C ALA A 153 6.46 13.43 2.72
N PHE A 154 6.65 12.23 3.28
CA PHE A 154 6.59 12.04 4.74
C PHE A 154 7.72 12.76 5.48
N ILE A 155 8.94 12.75 4.94
CA ILE A 155 10.09 13.45 5.53
C ILE A 155 9.80 14.96 5.58
N GLU A 156 9.41 15.56 4.46
CA GLU A 156 9.08 16.99 4.39
C GLU A 156 7.93 17.37 5.35
N LEU A 157 6.89 16.53 5.42
CA LEU A 157 5.78 16.72 6.34
C LEU A 157 6.22 16.68 7.82
N HIS A 158 7.15 15.78 8.15
CA HIS A 158 7.66 15.65 9.52
C HIS A 158 8.58 16.80 9.90
N ASP A 159 9.47 17.22 8.99
CA ASP A 159 10.37 18.35 9.21
C ASP A 159 9.58 19.64 9.41
N TRP A 160 8.55 19.86 8.58
CA TRP A 160 7.64 21.00 8.75
C TRP A 160 6.95 20.98 10.12
N ASN A 161 6.40 19.83 10.54
CA ASN A 161 5.69 19.72 11.82
C ASN A 161 6.62 19.84 13.04
N ALA A 162 7.86 19.38 12.94
CA ALA A 162 8.88 19.54 13.97
C ALA A 162 9.31 21.01 14.13
N SER A 163 9.31 21.78 13.04
CA SER A 163 9.59 23.22 13.10
C SER A 163 8.48 24.04 13.79
N VAL A 164 7.24 23.58 13.72
CA VAL A 164 6.04 24.28 14.24
C VAL A 164 5.68 23.86 15.68
N SER A 165 6.09 22.67 16.13
CA SER A 165 5.72 22.14 17.45
C SER A 165 6.93 21.53 18.16
N SER A 166 7.12 21.82 19.46
CA SER A 166 8.16 21.23 20.32
C SER A 166 7.86 19.76 20.69
N GLY A 167 7.38 18.98 19.72
CA GLY A 167 6.75 17.68 19.92
C GLY A 167 7.70 16.49 19.74
N SER A 168 7.60 15.55 20.68
CA SER A 168 8.05 14.16 20.63
C SER A 168 8.29 13.58 19.23
N ALA A 169 9.40 12.86 19.04
CA ALA A 169 9.68 12.06 17.86
C ALA A 169 8.45 11.22 17.46
N ARG A 170 8.01 11.35 16.20
CA ARG A 170 6.89 10.59 15.67
C ARG A 170 7.31 9.14 15.45
N ASP A 171 6.59 8.19 16.06
CA ASP A 171 6.76 6.77 15.76
C ASP A 171 6.04 6.43 14.43
N CYS A 172 6.72 6.74 13.33
CA CYS A 172 6.30 6.49 11.97
C CYS A 172 7.39 5.69 11.25
N ILE A 173 7.05 4.48 10.79
CA ILE A 173 7.96 3.60 10.05
C ILE A 173 7.48 3.51 8.61
N LEU A 174 8.38 3.67 7.65
CA LEU A 174 8.07 3.64 6.22
C LEU A 174 8.87 2.52 5.56
N LEU A 175 8.20 1.68 4.78
CA LEU A 175 8.79 0.67 3.91
C LEU A 175 8.30 0.96 2.48
N ALA A 176 9.22 1.24 1.56
CA ALA A 176 8.92 1.59 0.17
C ALA A 176 9.63 0.61 -0.76
N ALA A 177 8.95 0.20 -1.83
CA ALA A 177 9.42 -0.85 -2.72
C ALA A 177 10.65 -0.49 -3.56
N CYS A 178 10.84 0.79 -3.88
CA CYS A 178 11.90 1.28 -4.75
C CYS A 178 12.18 2.79 -4.53
N GLU A 179 13.29 3.29 -5.07
CA GLU A 179 13.67 4.70 -5.06
C GLU A 179 12.70 5.57 -5.89
N ALA A 180 12.75 6.89 -5.68
CA ALA A 180 11.82 7.85 -6.30
C ALA A 180 11.85 7.88 -7.84
N HIS A 181 12.96 7.49 -8.45
CA HIS A 181 13.15 7.46 -9.90
C HIS A 181 13.01 6.05 -10.51
N GLU A 182 12.84 5.04 -9.67
CA GLU A 182 12.79 3.64 -10.09
C GLU A 182 11.36 3.20 -10.46
N THR A 183 11.30 2.16 -11.27
CA THR A 183 10.06 1.46 -11.63
C THR A 183 10.21 0.00 -11.24
N LEU A 184 9.13 -0.61 -10.75
CA LEU A 184 9.13 -2.01 -10.36
C LEU A 184 9.47 -2.94 -11.55
N PRO A 185 10.08 -4.10 -11.29
CA PRO A 185 10.46 -5.03 -12.34
C PRO A 185 9.24 -5.52 -13.12
N GLN A 186 9.34 -5.51 -14.45
CA GLN A 186 8.27 -5.99 -15.34
C GLN A 186 8.52 -7.39 -15.91
N SER A 187 9.67 -8.01 -15.67
CA SER A 187 9.97 -9.35 -16.20
C SER A 187 8.94 -10.37 -15.72
N ALA A 188 8.38 -11.15 -16.64
CA ALA A 188 7.34 -12.16 -16.36
C ALA A 188 7.79 -13.29 -15.42
N GLU A 189 9.09 -13.36 -15.18
CA GLU A 189 9.73 -14.18 -14.17
C GLU A 189 9.28 -13.81 -12.74
N PHE A 190 9.14 -12.51 -12.45
CA PHE A 190 8.74 -12.04 -11.13
C PHE A 190 7.21 -11.92 -11.01
N PRO A 191 6.65 -12.04 -9.79
CA PRO A 191 5.32 -11.48 -9.53
C PRO A 191 5.35 -9.95 -9.68
N ALA A 192 4.19 -9.34 -9.89
CA ALA A 192 4.07 -7.89 -9.89
C ALA A 192 4.34 -7.32 -8.48
N ASP A 193 3.95 -8.05 -7.44
CA ASP A 193 4.09 -7.67 -6.01
C ASP A 193 5.36 -8.21 -5.35
N VAL A 194 6.53 -8.05 -6.00
CA VAL A 194 7.81 -8.54 -5.48
C VAL A 194 8.04 -8.06 -4.05
N PHE A 195 7.85 -6.77 -3.80
CA PHE A 195 8.12 -6.18 -2.49
C PHE A 195 7.17 -6.72 -1.42
N THR A 196 5.86 -6.74 -1.70
CA THR A 196 4.87 -7.35 -0.81
C THR A 196 5.21 -8.82 -0.55
N SER A 197 5.44 -9.60 -1.60
CA SER A 197 5.72 -11.02 -1.50
C SER A 197 7.00 -11.32 -0.71
N CYS A 198 8.03 -10.49 -0.82
CA CYS A 198 9.25 -10.55 0.01
C CYS A 198 8.92 -10.34 1.50
N LEU A 199 8.09 -9.34 1.82
CA LEU A 199 7.76 -9.00 3.20
C LEU A 199 6.80 -10.02 3.84
N THR A 200 5.83 -10.51 3.08
CA THR A 200 4.72 -11.29 3.62
C THR A 200 4.89 -12.80 3.41
N THR A 201 5.67 -13.22 2.41
CA THR A 201 5.92 -14.63 2.07
C THR A 201 7.40 -14.92 1.72
N PRO A 202 8.37 -14.51 2.57
CA PRO A 202 9.80 -14.52 2.26
C PRO A 202 10.34 -15.87 1.83
N ILE A 203 9.95 -16.97 2.49
CA ILE A 203 10.43 -18.32 2.13
C ILE A 203 9.99 -18.71 0.71
N LYS A 204 8.74 -18.39 0.33
CA LYS A 204 8.22 -18.73 -0.99
C LYS A 204 8.89 -17.90 -2.08
N MET A 205 9.18 -16.64 -1.79
CA MET A 205 9.94 -15.78 -2.70
C MET A 205 11.38 -16.28 -2.85
N ALA A 206 12.10 -16.48 -1.75
CA ALA A 206 13.52 -16.89 -1.75
C ALA A 206 13.80 -18.29 -2.32
N LEU A 207 12.81 -19.20 -2.32
CA LEU A 207 12.96 -20.50 -2.98
C LEU A 207 12.73 -20.44 -4.49
N ARG A 208 12.04 -19.39 -4.97
CA ARG A 208 11.85 -19.13 -6.40
C ARG A 208 12.95 -18.24 -6.98
N TRP A 209 13.64 -17.47 -6.14
CA TRP A 209 14.60 -16.41 -6.51
C TRP A 209 15.79 -16.36 -5.54
#